data_AF-A0A2H0N4B3-F1
#
_entry.id   AF-A0A2H0N4B3-F1
#
_cell.length_a   1.000
_cell.length_b   1.000
_cell.length_c   1.000
_cell.angle_alpha   90.00
_cell.angle_beta   90.00
_cell.angle_gamma   90.00
#
_symmetry.space_group_name_H-M   'P 1'
#
loop_
_entity.id
_entity.type
_entity.pdbx_description
1 polymer ?
#
loop_
_entity_poly.entity_id
_entity_poly.type
_entity_poly.pdbx_seq_one_letter_code
_entity_poly.pdbx_strand_id
1 'polypeptide(L)'
;MNLFKKIILSLFSLALLCAPSMTFAYNLGDSGTLFRNLGSKTGIQQDAQIEDIVGAAIRTALTLVGLVFLVLMVYAGYLWMTARGEDSQVEKARKIVYASIIGLVIVMSAYAITVLVTSRLGT
;
A
#
# COMPACT_ATOMS: atom_id res chain seq x y z
N MET A 1 11.87 -10.52 28.14
CA MET A 1 11.92 -10.04 26.74
C MET A 1 10.54 -10.26 26.13
N ASN A 2 9.75 -9.19 26.07
CA ASN A 2 8.29 -9.26 26.13
C ASN A 2 7.69 -9.99 24.93
N LEU A 3 6.78 -10.92 25.22
CA LEU A 3 6.00 -11.73 24.27
C LEU A 3 5.41 -10.89 23.12
N PHE A 4 5.12 -9.62 23.40
CA PHE A 4 4.65 -8.59 22.48
C PHE A 4 5.65 -8.22 21.38
N LYS A 5 6.97 -8.13 21.69
CA LYS A 5 8.03 -7.92 20.71
C LYS A 5 8.18 -9.15 19.80
N LYS A 6 7.94 -10.35 20.34
CA LYS A 6 7.92 -11.60 19.55
C LYS A 6 6.74 -11.65 18.58
N ILE A 7 5.55 -11.19 18.97
CA ILE A 7 4.37 -11.13 18.09
C ILE A 7 4.56 -10.12 16.95
N ILE A 8 5.03 -8.92 17.24
CA ILE A 8 5.32 -7.90 16.22
C ILE A 8 6.46 -8.33 15.29
N LEU A 9 7.50 -8.96 15.84
CA LEU A 9 8.62 -9.50 15.05
C LEU A 9 8.20 -10.72 14.23
N SER A 10 7.27 -11.54 14.73
CA SER A 10 6.70 -12.69 14.02
C SER A 10 5.79 -12.25 12.88
N LEU A 11 4.98 -11.20 13.06
CA LEU A 11 4.11 -10.68 12.01
C LEU A 11 4.93 -9.97 10.91
N PHE A 12 5.98 -9.24 11.32
CA PHE A 12 6.94 -8.63 10.41
C PHE A 12 7.78 -9.69 9.65
N SER A 13 8.21 -10.76 10.34
CA SER A 13 8.93 -11.88 9.73
C SER A 13 8.04 -12.70 8.79
N LEU A 14 6.77 -12.90 9.12
CA LEU A 14 5.81 -13.60 8.27
C LEU A 14 5.46 -12.76 7.03
N ALA A 15 5.33 -11.44 7.18
CA ALA A 15 5.21 -10.51 6.06
C ALA A 15 6.47 -10.51 5.17
N LEU A 16 7.67 -10.62 5.75
CA LEU A 16 8.93 -10.71 4.99
C LEU A 16 9.05 -12.04 4.21
N LEU A 17 8.58 -13.15 4.79
CA LEU A 17 8.56 -14.47 4.16
C LEU A 17 7.45 -14.59 3.10
N CYS A 18 6.36 -13.84 3.24
CA CYS A 18 5.24 -13.84 2.29
C CYS A 18 5.37 -12.76 1.18
N ALA A 19 6.19 -11.73 1.40
CA ALA A 19 6.52 -10.71 0.41
C ALA A 19 7.02 -11.29 -0.94
N PRO A 20 7.92 -12.29 -1.00
CA PRO A 20 8.32 -12.86 -2.28
C PRO A 20 7.19 -13.65 -2.97
N SER A 21 6.21 -14.19 -2.22
CA SER A 21 5.06 -14.91 -2.82
C SER A 21 3.90 -14.00 -3.24
N MET A 22 3.72 -12.83 -2.60
CA MET A 22 2.64 -11.89 -2.94
C MET A 22 3.00 -10.89 -4.04
N THR A 23 4.28 -10.83 -4.43
CA THR A 23 4.75 -9.96 -5.52
C THR A 23 4.57 -10.59 -6.91
N PHE A 24 4.20 -11.88 -6.99
CA PHE A 24 3.77 -12.50 -8.25
C PHE A 24 2.24 -12.41 -8.38
N ALA A 25 1.79 -11.38 -9.10
CA ALA A 25 0.47 -11.23 -9.70
C ALA A 25 -0.75 -11.08 -8.76
N TYR A 26 -1.08 -9.83 -8.46
CA TYR A 26 -2.48 -9.39 -8.33
C TYR A 26 -2.83 -8.39 -9.43
N ASN A 27 -2.50 -8.70 -10.68
CA ASN A 27 -2.99 -7.96 -11.85
C ASN A 27 -4.44 -8.39 -12.17
N LEU A 28 -5.36 -8.13 -11.24
CA LEU A 28 -6.78 -8.49 -11.36
C LEU A 28 -7.59 -7.56 -12.29
N GLY A 29 -6.94 -6.69 -13.05
CA GLY A 29 -7.62 -5.83 -14.03
C GLY A 29 -6.80 -5.51 -15.28
N ASP A 30 -5.64 -6.13 -15.47
CA ASP A 30 -4.67 -5.67 -16.45
C ASP A 30 -4.51 -6.68 -17.59
N SER A 31 -5.55 -6.76 -18.39
CA SER A 31 -5.40 -7.23 -19.77
C SER A 31 -4.36 -6.39 -20.54
N GLY A 32 -4.02 -5.18 -20.07
CA GLY A 32 -3.06 -4.26 -20.69
C GLY A 32 -1.60 -4.74 -20.68
N THR A 33 -1.08 -5.32 -19.59
CA THR A 33 0.31 -5.83 -19.56
C THR A 33 0.54 -7.03 -20.47
N LEU A 34 -0.47 -7.86 -20.70
CA LEU A 34 -0.36 -8.94 -21.69
C LEU A 34 -0.28 -8.36 -23.10
N PHE A 35 -1.16 -7.42 -23.46
CA PHE A 35 -1.11 -6.74 -24.77
C PHE A 35 0.18 -5.93 -24.98
N ARG A 36 0.72 -5.28 -23.95
CA ARG A 36 1.99 -4.53 -24.03
C ARG A 36 3.21 -5.45 -24.18
N ASN A 37 3.22 -6.61 -23.51
CA ASN A 37 4.26 -7.63 -23.68
C ASN A 37 4.19 -8.36 -25.03
N LEU A 38 3.02 -8.42 -25.65
CA LEU A 38 2.88 -8.87 -27.04
C LEU A 38 3.32 -7.77 -28.03
N GLY A 39 2.97 -6.51 -27.81
CA GLY A 39 3.38 -5.37 -28.65
C GLY A 39 4.89 -5.11 -28.68
N SER A 40 5.58 -5.34 -27.56
CA SER A 40 7.05 -5.26 -27.47
C SER A 40 7.77 -6.40 -28.19
N LYS A 41 7.12 -7.56 -28.36
CA LYS A 41 7.63 -8.66 -29.20
C LYS A 41 7.35 -8.47 -30.69
N THR A 42 6.42 -7.59 -31.06
CA THR A 42 6.08 -7.28 -32.46
C THR A 42 6.73 -5.99 -32.97
N GLY A 43 7.64 -5.36 -32.22
CA GLY A 43 8.37 -4.17 -32.67
C GLY A 43 7.54 -2.89 -32.73
N ILE A 44 6.35 -2.88 -32.13
CA ILE A 44 5.56 -1.64 -31.94
C ILE A 44 6.05 -1.03 -30.64
N GLN A 45 7.20 -0.37 -30.72
CA GLN A 45 7.75 0.44 -29.64
C GLN A 45 6.89 1.69 -29.53
N GLN A 46 6.05 1.79 -28.50
CA GLN A 46 5.51 3.09 -28.09
C GLN A 46 6.00 3.35 -26.68
N ASP A 47 7.10 4.12 -26.60
CA ASP A 47 7.66 5.01 -25.56
C ASP A 47 7.15 5.01 -24.11
N ALA A 48 6.53 3.94 -23.63
CA ALA A 48 5.90 3.88 -22.33
C ALA A 48 6.69 2.95 -21.37
N GLN A 49 8.00 2.82 -21.62
CA GLN A 49 8.90 2.09 -20.74
C GLN A 49 9.03 2.79 -19.38
N ILE A 50 9.03 4.12 -19.37
CA ILE A 50 9.10 4.90 -18.12
C ILE A 50 7.78 4.81 -17.35
N GLU A 51 6.64 4.88 -18.04
CA GLU A 51 5.32 4.73 -17.39
C GLU A 51 5.10 3.35 -16.77
N ASP A 52 5.57 2.27 -17.41
CA ASP A 52 5.45 0.93 -16.84
C ASP A 52 6.33 0.75 -15.59
N ILE A 53 7.57 1.26 -15.63
CA ILE A 53 8.48 1.20 -14.47
C ILE A 53 7.93 2.04 -13.31
N VAL A 54 7.44 3.25 -13.60
CA VAL A 54 6.86 4.14 -12.59
C VAL A 54 5.55 3.57 -12.04
N GLY A 55 4.68 3.01 -12.89
CA GLY A 55 3.44 2.35 -12.46
C GLY A 55 3.70 1.13 -11.57
N ALA A 56 4.68 0.30 -11.92
CA ALA A 56 5.09 -0.83 -11.10
C ALA A 56 5.69 -0.39 -9.74
N ALA A 57 6.50 0.68 -9.74
CA ALA A 57 7.07 1.25 -8.52
C ALA A 57 5.99 1.85 -7.60
N ILE A 58 5.06 2.63 -8.15
CA ILE A 58 3.93 3.22 -7.40
C ILE A 58 3.08 2.13 -6.78
N ARG A 59 2.76 1.08 -7.54
CA ARG A 59 1.92 -0.02 -7.05
C ARG A 59 2.59 -0.83 -5.94
N THR A 60 3.90 -1.03 -6.02
CA THR A 60 4.70 -1.68 -4.96
C THR A 60 4.81 -0.79 -3.72
N ALA A 61 4.97 0.53 -3.90
CA ALA A 61 4.97 1.47 -2.79
C ALA A 61 3.59 1.53 -2.10
N LEU A 62 2.49 1.52 -2.86
CA LEU A 62 1.13 1.56 -2.33
C LEU A 62 0.81 0.35 -1.43
N THR A 63 1.24 -0.85 -1.83
CA THR A 63 1.01 -2.07 -1.03
C THR A 63 1.79 -2.05 0.27
N LEU A 64 3.06 -1.62 0.25
CA LEU A 64 3.87 -1.45 1.46
C LEU A 64 3.28 -0.39 2.40
N VAL A 65 2.84 0.74 1.84
CA VAL A 65 2.20 1.81 2.62
C VAL A 65 0.90 1.31 3.25
N GLY A 66 0.02 0.65 2.48
CA GLY A 66 -1.23 0.08 3.00
C GLY A 66 -1.01 -0.91 4.14
N LEU A 67 0.03 -1.75 4.07
CA LEU A 67 0.40 -2.66 5.15
C LEU A 67 0.81 -1.92 6.43
N VAL A 68 1.60 -0.86 6.31
CA VAL A 68 2.00 -0.02 7.46
C VAL A 68 0.78 0.64 8.11
N PHE A 69 -0.16 1.17 7.31
CA PHE A 69 -1.40 1.75 7.83
C PHE A 69 -2.26 0.71 8.56
N LEU A 70 -2.35 -0.51 8.04
CA LEU A 70 -3.08 -1.60 8.71
C LEU A 70 -2.51 -1.89 10.10
N VAL A 71 -1.18 -2.00 10.21
CA VAL A 71 -0.50 -2.25 11.49
C VAL A 71 -0.71 -1.10 12.47
N LEU A 72 -0.63 0.15 12.00
CA LEU A 72 -0.89 1.34 12.83
C LEU A 72 -2.34 1.40 13.31
N MET A 73 -3.31 1.02 12.46
CA MET A 73 -4.72 0.97 12.81
C MET A 73 -4.98 -0.07 13.92
N VAL A 74 -4.38 -1.26 13.81
CA VAL A 74 -4.47 -2.30 14.86
C VAL A 74 -3.84 -1.81 16.16
N TYR A 75 -2.69 -1.13 16.11
CA TYR A 75 -2.05 -0.53 17.28
C TYR A 75 -2.92 0.54 17.94
N ALA A 76 -3.52 1.42 17.15
CA ALA A 76 -4.42 2.46 17.65
C ALA A 76 -5.69 1.87 18.28
N GLY A 77 -6.28 0.84 17.66
CA GLY A 77 -7.44 0.12 18.19
C GLY A 77 -7.13 -0.56 19.53
N TYR A 78 -5.96 -1.19 19.64
CA TYR A 78 -5.53 -1.80 20.90
C TYR A 78 -5.28 -0.74 22.00
N LEU A 79 -4.66 0.39 21.66
CA LEU A 79 -4.47 1.51 22.58
C LEU A 79 -5.83 2.04 23.08
N TRP A 80 -6.82 2.11 22.20
CA TRP A 80 -8.17 2.55 22.56
C TRP A 80 -8.87 1.55 23.49
N MET A 81 -8.77 0.25 23.21
CA MET A 81 -9.37 -0.81 24.04
C MET A 81 -8.69 -0.95 25.41
N THR A 82 -7.40 -0.62 25.51
CA THR A 82 -6.64 -0.71 26.77
C THR A 82 -6.69 0.56 27.63
N ALA A 83 -7.33 1.63 27.15
CA ALA A 83 -7.37 2.91 27.84
C ALA A 83 -8.11 2.90 29.19
N ARG A 84 -8.93 1.88 29.51
CA ARG A 84 -9.57 1.66 30.84
C ARG A 84 -10.25 2.90 31.46
N GLY A 85 -10.64 3.90 30.67
CA GLY A 85 -11.24 5.16 31.14
C GLY A 85 -10.25 6.29 31.46
N GLU A 86 -8.97 6.13 31.13
CA GLU A 86 -7.98 7.19 31.20
C GLU A 86 -8.02 8.02 29.90
N ASP A 87 -8.45 9.28 30.03
CA ASP A 87 -8.73 10.15 28.88
C ASP A 87 -7.50 10.40 28.00
N SER A 88 -6.28 10.43 28.56
CA SER A 88 -5.09 10.70 27.74
C SER A 88 -4.77 9.57 26.76
N GLN A 89 -5.00 8.32 27.15
CA GLN A 89 -4.83 7.15 26.28
C GLN A 89 -5.93 7.08 25.22
N VAL A 90 -7.16 7.47 25.57
CA VAL A 90 -8.27 7.61 24.60
C VAL A 90 -7.96 8.69 23.57
N GLU A 91 -7.46 9.85 24.00
CA GLU A 91 -7.11 10.97 23.13
C GLU A 91 -5.95 10.62 22.20
N LYS A 92 -4.90 9.96 22.72
CA LYS A 92 -3.78 9.46 21.92
C LYS A 92 -4.25 8.45 20.87
N ALA A 93 -5.09 7.49 21.24
CA ALA A 93 -5.62 6.51 20.29
C ALA A 93 -6.43 7.19 19.18
N ARG A 94 -7.28 8.16 19.54
CA ARG A 94 -8.08 8.93 18.59
C ARG A 94 -7.20 9.71 17.62
N LYS A 95 -6.13 10.35 18.12
CA LYS A 95 -5.16 11.09 17.31
C LYS A 95 -4.46 10.18 16.29
N ILE A 96 -4.08 8.96 16.69
CA ILE A 96 -3.46 7.99 15.78
C ILE A 96 -4.45 7.52 14.72
N VAL A 97 -5.71 7.27 15.09
CA VAL A 97 -6.78 6.91 14.13
C VAL A 97 -7.00 8.05 13.12
N TYR A 98 -7.13 9.29 13.55
CA TYR A 98 -7.30 10.43 12.64
C TYR A 98 -6.10 10.61 11.71
N ALA A 99 -4.87 10.52 12.23
CA ALA A 99 -3.66 10.59 11.41
C ALA A 99 -3.61 9.44 10.38
N SER A 100 -4.06 8.24 10.77
CA SER A 100 -4.11 7.08 9.89
C SER A 100 -5.14 7.24 8.76
N ILE A 101 -6.32 7.79 9.06
CA ILE A 101 -7.36 8.04 8.06
C ILE A 101 -6.92 9.12 7.08
N ILE A 102 -6.35 10.24 7.57
CA ILE A 102 -5.88 11.33 6.72
C ILE A 102 -4.79 10.83 5.76
N GLY A 103 -3.85 10.02 6.26
CA GLY A 103 -2.81 9.44 5.42
C GLY A 103 -3.36 8.49 4.35
N LEU A 104 -4.35 7.66 4.68
CA LEU A 104 -5.02 6.79 3.70
C LEU A 104 -5.69 7.62 2.59
N VAL A 105 -6.42 8.67 2.97
CA VAL A 105 -7.10 9.56 2.03
C VAL A 105 -6.10 10.22 1.08
N ILE A 106 -4.97 10.72 1.57
CA ILE A 106 -3.92 11.34 0.74
C ILE A 106 -3.38 10.35 -0.30
N VAL A 107 -3.12 9.10 0.10
CA VAL A 107 -2.61 8.07 -0.83
C VAL A 107 -3.66 7.73 -1.90
N MET A 108 -4.92 7.59 -1.52
CA MET A 108 -6.02 7.36 -2.48
C MET A 108 -6.19 8.54 -3.43
N SER A 109 -6.12 9.78 -2.94
CA SER A 109 -6.18 10.99 -3.75
C SER A 109 -5.00 11.10 -4.71
N ALA A 110 -3.78 10.78 -4.25
CA ALA A 110 -2.59 10.78 -5.11
C ALA A 110 -2.73 9.78 -6.26
N TYR A 111 -3.18 8.55 -5.98
CA TYR A 111 -3.42 7.55 -7.01
C TYR A 111 -4.50 7.98 -8.02
N ALA A 112 -5.60 8.55 -7.54
CA ALA A 112 -6.66 9.06 -8.40
C ALA A 112 -6.14 10.17 -9.34
N ILE A 113 -5.32 11.08 -8.83
CA ILE A 113 -4.69 12.14 -9.63
C ILE A 113 -3.74 11.54 -10.67
N THR A 114 -2.89 10.58 -10.30
CA THR A 114 -1.97 9.92 -11.25
C THR A 114 -2.73 9.27 -12.40
N VAL A 115 -3.80 8.53 -12.12
CA VAL A 115 -4.64 7.90 -13.15
C VAL A 115 -5.28 8.95 -14.05
N LEU A 116 -5.77 10.05 -13.48
CA LEU A 116 -6.36 11.14 -14.26
C LEU A 116 -5.34 11.83 -15.17
N VAL A 117 -4.10 12.02 -14.71
CA VAL A 117 -3.03 12.62 -15.52
C VAL A 117 -2.60 11.67 -16.64
N THR A 118 -2.31 10.41 -16.34
CA THR A 118 -1.94 9.41 -17.36
C THR A 118 -3.05 9.20 -18.39
N SER A 119 -4.33 9.17 -17.97
CA SER A 119 -5.47 9.04 -18.89
C SER A 119 -5.67 10.25 -19.82
N ARG A 120 -5.09 11.42 -19.49
CA ARG A 120 -5.20 12.64 -20.30
C ARG A 120 -3.98 12.84 -21.20
N LEU A 121 -2.83 12.27 -20.86
CA LEU A 121 -1.61 12.29 -21.68
C LEU A 121 -1.50 11.07 -22.62
N GLY A 122 -2.23 9.98 -22.37
CA GLY A 122 -2.24 8.76 -23.19
C GLY A 122 -3.18 8.77 -24.41
N THR A 123 -3.11 9.82 -25.24
CA THR A 123 -3.53 9.77 -26.66
C THR A 123 -2.30 9.79 -27.54
#